data_AF-A0A433EAA9-F1
#
_entry.id   AF-A0A433EAA9-F1
#
_cell.length_a   1.000
_cell.length_b   1.000
_cell.length_c   1.000
_cell.angle_alpha   90.00
_cell.angle_beta   90.00
_cell.angle_gamma   90.00
#
_symmetry.space_group_name_H-M   'P 1'
#
loop_
_entity.id
_entity.type
_entity.pdbx_description
1 polymer ?
#
loop_
_entity_poly.entity_id
_entity_poly.type
_entity_poly.pdbx_seq_one_letter_code
_entity_poly.pdbx_strand_id
1 'polypeptide(L)'
;MTGTQGEGHLTEITAHGWGPAHDRRRTHYLKALELLGNASAITRLGGVRVLAQLADEWLADASIPAPVGREQAQTIVDMLCAYVRLPFPLARNCPQAPASTPERSSDTGMARQHRIDEAEYLAEAQVRSRILAEIRGRVRQPQPLEDTAAGGEATPGPWSGFDFDFSGAEFFDTVDFSGCCWDGRLTFAGSTFCGAASFSNSVYRGQAGVSFEECTYRAGTCPEATAPVGADFSGSYYGGFVSFAGSTYGADACFSGSVYCAGADAQDCTYTADSMFSGCTHYGPVARTGTYGGCVTAADSTFYSSVSFGGEAAGCADFSGCAYYGPTYFRGTFRAEADFGGSIYCEGGRWDSCEFQGQALLGRSLFLGPVSFAEAQFAAGSPVFEQSVVSVSPDAAGCSPTEETPIGARLLTGEEAREVTPCARAVIEAAAALPQPCVPHDHAAFEPVQDAEEQVRAWFDYLCCADPPSRTGRNTLN
;
A
#
# COMPACT_ATOMS: atom_id res chain seq x y z
N MET A 1 -19.23 -12.37 71.31
CA MET A 1 -19.19 -10.91 71.16
C MET A 1 -17.82 -10.46 71.62
N THR A 2 -16.88 -9.97 70.84
CA THR A 2 -16.82 -9.58 69.43
C THR A 2 -15.32 -9.58 69.11
N GLY A 3 -14.91 -10.25 68.04
CA GLY A 3 -13.53 -10.27 67.59
C GLY A 3 -13.50 -10.18 66.07
N THR A 4 -12.56 -9.37 65.59
CA THR A 4 -12.02 -9.25 64.22
C THR A 4 -12.83 -8.49 63.15
N GLN A 5 -12.02 -7.79 62.32
CA GLN A 5 -12.31 -7.05 61.07
C GLN A 5 -12.84 -5.62 61.26
N GLY A 6 -12.23 -4.58 60.69
CA GLY A 6 -11.06 -4.52 59.82
C GLY A 6 -10.69 -3.06 59.58
N GLU A 7 -9.40 -2.79 59.55
CA GLU A 7 -8.86 -1.64 58.84
C GLU A 7 -7.87 -2.21 57.83
N GLY A 8 -8.36 -2.35 56.61
CA GLY A 8 -7.55 -2.70 55.46
C GLY A 8 -6.48 -1.65 55.29
N HIS A 9 -5.25 -2.11 55.46
CA HIS A 9 -4.02 -1.45 55.09
C HIS A 9 -4.13 -0.99 53.64
N LEU A 10 -4.45 0.29 53.42
CA LEU A 10 -4.04 1.01 52.22
C LEU A 10 -2.51 1.07 52.30
N THR A 11 -1.85 0.05 51.76
CA THR A 11 -0.45 0.16 51.38
C THR A 11 -0.35 1.30 50.39
N GLU A 12 0.16 2.43 50.87
CA GLU A 12 0.93 3.38 50.08
C GLU A 12 1.74 2.59 49.05
N ILE A 13 1.34 2.68 47.78
CA ILE A 13 2.22 2.34 46.68
C ILE A 13 3.33 3.38 46.76
N THR A 14 4.43 2.91 47.30
CA THR A 14 5.60 3.66 47.68
C THR A 14 6.07 4.54 46.53
N ALA A 15 6.29 5.81 46.87
CA ALA A 15 7.25 6.68 46.21
C ALA A 15 8.66 6.06 46.33
N HIS A 16 8.93 4.99 45.59
CA HIS A 16 10.29 4.62 45.27
C HIS A 16 10.76 5.59 44.19
N GLY A 17 11.45 6.64 44.64
CA GLY A 17 12.26 7.46 43.75
C GLY A 17 13.10 6.53 42.88
N TRP A 18 13.03 6.75 41.57
CA TRP A 18 13.75 5.96 40.60
C TRP A 18 15.24 5.86 40.99
N GLY A 19 15.84 4.67 40.86
CA GLY A 19 17.21 4.45 41.31
C GLY A 19 18.25 5.33 40.57
N PRO A 20 19.50 5.43 41.05
CA PRO A 20 20.53 6.31 40.48
C PRO A 20 20.82 6.10 38.98
N ALA A 21 20.57 4.88 38.46
CA ALA A 21 20.70 4.58 37.04
C ALA A 21 19.65 5.31 36.18
N HIS A 22 18.41 5.41 36.68
CA HIS A 22 17.35 6.16 36.00
C HIS A 22 17.66 7.65 35.98
N ASP A 23 18.12 8.23 37.09
CA ASP A 23 18.49 9.66 37.15
C ASP A 23 19.63 9.99 36.19
N ARG A 24 20.61 9.08 36.03
CA ARG A 24 21.67 9.20 35.01
C ARG A 24 21.10 9.18 33.60
N ARG A 25 20.21 8.24 33.27
CA ARG A 25 19.57 8.18 31.95
C ARG A 25 18.72 9.42 31.66
N ARG A 26 17.97 9.92 32.64
CA ARG A 26 17.23 11.18 32.54
C ARG A 26 18.16 12.37 32.26
N THR A 27 19.31 12.42 32.93
CA THR A 27 20.33 13.45 32.68
C THR A 27 20.92 13.34 31.27
N HIS A 28 21.24 12.13 30.81
CA HIS A 28 21.71 11.89 29.44
C HIS A 28 20.66 12.26 28.39
N TYR A 29 19.39 11.94 28.63
CA TYR A 29 18.28 12.32 27.78
C TYR A 29 18.21 13.85 27.61
N LEU A 30 18.15 14.60 28.72
CA LEU A 30 18.13 16.06 28.68
C LEU A 30 19.35 16.62 27.96
N LYS A 31 20.54 16.04 28.19
CA LYS A 31 21.75 16.48 27.48
C LYS A 31 21.69 16.22 25.98
N ALA A 32 21.12 15.09 25.56
CA ALA A 32 20.95 14.75 24.17
C ALA A 32 19.96 15.69 23.47
N LEU A 33 18.90 16.12 24.17
CA LEU A 33 17.98 17.16 23.67
C LEU A 33 18.67 18.51 23.47
N GLU A 34 19.55 18.92 24.39
CA GLU A 34 20.36 20.14 24.21
C GLU A 34 21.26 20.06 22.97
N LEU A 35 21.81 18.88 22.68
CA LEU A 35 22.60 18.65 21.47
C LEU A 35 21.73 18.72 20.21
N LEU A 36 20.54 18.09 20.23
CA LEU A 36 19.59 18.09 19.12
C LEU A 36 19.04 19.50 18.81
N GLY A 37 18.88 20.35 19.82
CA GLY A 37 18.45 21.74 19.67
C GLY A 37 19.58 22.73 19.33
N ASN A 38 20.80 22.26 19.07
CA ASN A 38 21.94 23.14 18.83
C ASN A 38 21.91 23.76 17.42
N ALA A 39 22.42 24.99 17.25
CA ALA A 39 22.52 25.63 15.94
C ALA A 39 23.48 24.93 14.96
N SER A 40 24.49 24.20 15.47
CA SER A 40 25.43 23.44 14.65
C SER A 40 24.87 22.08 14.26
N ALA A 41 24.74 21.82 12.96
CA ALA A 41 24.25 20.54 12.43
C ALA A 41 25.05 19.33 12.91
N ILE A 42 26.39 19.44 13.01
CA ILE A 42 27.24 18.37 13.53
C ILE A 42 26.89 18.03 14.99
N THR A 43 26.61 19.05 15.80
CA THR A 43 26.17 18.85 17.19
C THR A 43 24.80 18.19 17.26
N ARG A 44 23.86 18.58 16.39
CA ARG A 44 22.54 17.95 16.28
C ARG A 44 22.63 16.48 15.89
N LEU A 45 23.47 16.14 14.91
CA LEU A 45 23.77 14.76 14.53
C LEU A 45 24.31 13.94 15.71
N GLY A 46 25.16 14.55 16.55
CA GLY A 46 25.60 13.95 17.81
C GLY A 46 24.44 13.66 18.76
N GLY A 47 23.52 14.62 18.92
CA GLY A 47 22.30 14.46 19.71
C GLY A 47 21.42 13.31 19.23
N VAL A 48 21.17 13.20 17.92
CA VAL A 48 20.40 12.09 17.31
C VAL A 48 21.00 10.74 17.68
N ARG A 49 22.32 10.58 17.55
CA ARG A 49 23.00 9.31 17.87
C ARG A 49 22.90 8.96 19.35
N VAL A 50 23.06 9.94 20.24
CA VAL A 50 22.94 9.73 21.69
C VAL A 50 21.51 9.35 22.06
N LEU A 51 20.50 9.99 21.48
CA LEU A 51 19.10 9.63 21.69
C LEU A 51 18.81 8.20 21.25
N ALA A 52 19.18 7.84 20.01
CA ALA A 52 18.94 6.50 19.49
C ALA A 52 19.63 5.42 20.34
N GLN A 53 20.89 5.64 20.74
CA GLN A 53 21.60 4.74 21.64
C GLN A 53 20.93 4.64 23.01
N LEU A 54 20.44 5.76 23.57
CA LEU A 54 19.76 5.75 24.86
C LEU A 54 18.46 4.93 24.82
N ALA A 55 17.71 5.00 23.72
CA ALA A 55 16.54 4.15 23.52
C ALA A 55 16.92 2.66 23.47
N ASP A 56 18.02 2.31 22.78
CA ASP A 56 18.53 0.93 22.77
C ASP A 56 18.98 0.46 24.17
N GLU A 57 19.61 1.34 24.95
CA GLU A 57 20.00 1.07 26.34
C GLU A 57 18.80 0.84 27.25
N TRP A 58 17.69 1.54 27.05
CA TRP A 58 16.43 1.30 27.77
C TRP A 58 15.85 -0.07 27.44
N LEU A 59 15.93 -0.51 26.19
CA LEU A 59 15.43 -1.81 25.74
C LEU A 59 16.33 -2.97 26.19
N ALA A 60 17.63 -2.76 26.26
CA ALA A 60 18.61 -3.80 26.61
C ALA A 60 18.76 -4.04 28.12
N ASP A 61 18.28 -3.12 28.97
CA ASP A 61 18.46 -3.21 30.41
C ASP A 61 17.47 -4.18 31.08
N ALA A 62 17.92 -5.42 31.27
CA ALA A 62 17.17 -6.48 31.92
C ALA A 62 16.82 -6.20 33.40
N SER A 63 17.42 -5.17 34.04
CA SER A 63 17.09 -4.79 35.41
C SER A 63 15.79 -3.98 35.54
N ILE A 64 15.24 -3.53 34.40
CA ILE A 64 14.03 -2.70 34.35
C ILE A 64 12.88 -3.52 33.75
N PRO A 65 11.66 -3.42 34.31
CA PRO A 65 10.49 -4.07 33.69
C PRO A 65 10.35 -3.63 32.23
N ALA A 66 10.23 -4.60 31.31
CA ALA A 66 10.15 -4.33 29.87
C ALA A 66 9.10 -3.28 29.46
N PRO A 67 7.89 -3.21 30.06
CA PRO A 67 6.93 -2.15 29.74
C PRO A 67 7.46 -0.74 30.03
N VAL A 68 8.20 -0.57 31.13
CA VAL A 68 8.77 0.72 31.54
C VAL A 68 9.92 1.12 30.62
N GLY A 69 10.82 0.18 30.29
CA GLY A 69 11.89 0.43 29.31
C GLY A 69 11.33 0.82 27.94
N ARG A 70 10.27 0.12 27.50
CA ARG A 70 9.57 0.42 26.24
C ARG A 70 8.92 1.81 26.25
N GLU A 71 8.30 2.22 27.35
CA GLU A 71 7.71 3.56 27.48
C GLU A 71 8.77 4.68 27.38
N GLN A 72 9.93 4.50 28.02
CA GLN A 72 11.03 5.48 27.95
C GLN A 72 11.64 5.54 26.55
N ALA A 73 11.82 4.39 25.89
CA ALA A 73 12.31 4.34 24.52
C ALA A 73 11.30 4.94 23.52
N GLN A 74 9.99 4.70 23.70
CA GLN A 74 8.93 5.34 22.91
C GLN A 74 8.99 6.87 23.03
N THR A 75 9.20 7.40 24.25
CA THR A 75 9.34 8.85 24.46
C THR A 75 10.50 9.45 23.63
N ILE A 76 11.59 8.71 23.47
CA ILE A 76 12.73 9.11 22.64
C ILE A 76 12.35 9.06 21.15
N VAL A 77 11.68 8.00 20.71
CA VAL A 77 11.17 7.86 19.33
C VAL A 77 10.21 9.00 18.99
N ASP A 78 9.28 9.33 19.89
CA ASP A 78 8.33 10.43 19.73
C ASP A 78 9.04 11.77 19.53
N MET A 79 10.14 12.00 20.26
CA MET A 79 10.95 13.21 20.09
C MET A 79 11.67 13.26 18.74
N LEU A 80 12.20 12.13 18.27
CA LEU A 80 12.82 12.04 16.95
C LEU A 80 11.80 12.30 15.83
N CYS A 81 10.61 11.70 15.92
CA CYS A 81 9.49 11.95 15.02
C CYS A 81 9.02 13.41 15.08
N ALA A 82 8.90 13.99 16.28
CA ALA A 82 8.55 15.40 16.48
C ALA A 82 9.57 16.34 15.84
N TYR A 83 10.87 16.03 15.92
CA TYR A 83 11.91 16.80 15.25
C TYR A 83 11.74 16.78 13.73
N VAL A 84 11.46 15.61 13.14
CA VAL A 84 11.20 15.48 11.69
C VAL A 84 9.97 16.27 11.26
N ARG A 85 8.93 16.34 12.11
CA ARG A 85 7.71 17.12 11.85
C ARG A 85 7.88 18.63 11.98
N LEU A 86 9.00 19.13 12.49
CA LEU A 86 9.18 20.58 12.64
C LEU A 86 9.10 21.28 11.28
N PRO A 87 8.40 22.41 11.16
CA PRO A 87 8.40 23.20 9.94
C PRO A 87 9.82 23.69 9.62
N PHE A 88 10.23 23.58 8.35
CA PHE A 88 11.52 24.10 7.89
C PHE A 88 11.30 25.03 6.68
N PRO A 89 11.19 26.36 6.89
CA PRO A 89 10.77 27.30 5.86
C PRO A 89 11.60 27.30 4.57
N LEU A 90 12.90 26.96 4.66
CA LEU A 90 13.78 26.89 3.50
C LEU A 90 13.44 25.73 2.55
N ALA A 91 12.75 24.67 3.02
CA ALA A 91 12.29 23.58 2.17
C ALA A 91 11.27 24.04 1.10
N ARG A 92 10.43 25.03 1.45
CA ARG A 92 9.40 25.58 0.53
C ARG A 92 9.99 26.34 -0.65
N ASN A 93 11.20 26.88 -0.49
CA ASN A 93 11.90 27.67 -1.49
C ASN A 93 13.02 26.88 -2.19
N CYS A 94 13.06 25.55 -2.03
CA CYS A 94 14.08 24.71 -2.63
C CYS A 94 14.14 25.00 -4.15
N PRO A 95 15.32 25.35 -4.72
CA PRO A 95 15.43 25.61 -6.14
C PRO A 95 15.02 24.36 -6.90
N GLN A 96 13.86 24.39 -7.55
CA GLN A 96 13.55 23.44 -8.60
C GLN A 96 14.49 23.76 -9.76
N ALA A 97 15.44 22.87 -10.00
CA ALA A 97 16.60 22.99 -10.87
C ALA A 97 17.74 23.85 -10.30
N PRO A 98 19.02 23.43 -10.47
CA PRO A 98 20.10 24.39 -10.45
C PRO A 98 19.79 25.39 -11.56
N ALA A 99 19.57 26.65 -11.20
CA ALA A 99 19.64 27.72 -12.18
C ALA A 99 20.95 27.50 -12.96
N SER A 100 20.83 27.29 -14.28
CA SER A 100 21.94 27.25 -15.23
C SER A 100 23.03 28.17 -14.73
N THR A 101 24.21 27.60 -14.42
CA THR A 101 25.36 28.26 -13.79
C THR A 101 25.31 29.75 -14.02
N PRO A 102 25.05 30.60 -12.99
CA PRO A 102 25.19 32.01 -13.17
C PRO A 102 26.63 32.22 -13.63
N GLU A 103 26.79 32.84 -14.80
CA GLU A 103 28.07 33.34 -15.24
C GLU A 103 28.75 34.03 -14.05
N ARG A 104 30.06 33.80 -13.94
CA ARG A 104 30.95 34.09 -12.80
C ARG A 104 31.06 35.58 -12.41
N SER A 105 30.06 36.40 -12.67
CA SER A 105 30.08 37.86 -12.53
C SER A 105 28.85 38.37 -11.76
N SER A 106 28.85 38.22 -10.43
CA SER A 106 28.61 39.32 -9.50
C SER A 106 28.55 38.79 -8.05
N ASP A 107 29.49 39.21 -7.21
CA ASP A 107 29.48 38.96 -5.76
C ASP A 107 28.43 39.87 -5.10
N THR A 108 27.15 39.61 -5.38
CA THR A 108 26.01 40.35 -4.85
C THR A 108 25.58 39.76 -3.50
N GLY A 109 24.97 40.59 -2.64
CA GLY A 109 24.41 40.14 -1.36
C GLY A 109 23.42 38.98 -1.52
N MET A 110 22.70 38.91 -2.64
CA MET A 110 21.75 37.82 -2.95
C MET A 110 22.46 36.48 -3.17
N ALA A 111 23.59 36.45 -3.89
CA ALA A 111 24.37 35.22 -4.11
C ALA A 111 25.02 34.70 -2.82
N ARG A 112 25.33 35.60 -1.86
CA ARG A 112 25.76 35.19 -0.52
C ARG A 112 24.61 34.59 0.28
N GLN A 113 23.43 35.22 0.27
CA GLN A 113 22.27 34.71 1.00
C GLN A 113 21.83 33.33 0.48
N HIS A 114 21.75 33.15 -0.83
CA HIS A 114 21.43 31.84 -1.44
C HIS A 114 22.36 30.73 -0.95
N ARG A 115 23.68 30.99 -0.89
CA ARG A 115 24.65 29.98 -0.39
C ARG A 115 24.47 29.65 1.08
N ILE A 116 24.04 30.62 1.89
CA ILE A 116 23.74 30.40 3.32
C ILE A 116 22.48 29.55 3.46
N ASP A 117 21.42 29.91 2.74
CA ASP A 117 20.13 29.19 2.74
C ASP A 117 20.32 27.75 2.25
N GLU A 118 21.09 27.55 1.17
CA GLU A 118 21.43 26.24 0.63
C GLU A 118 22.23 25.40 1.64
N ALA A 119 23.21 25.99 2.33
CA ALA A 119 23.98 25.29 3.35
C ALA A 119 23.12 24.91 4.57
N GLU A 120 22.21 25.77 5.00
CA GLU A 120 21.25 25.49 6.09
C GLU A 120 20.26 24.40 5.68
N TYR A 121 19.78 24.44 4.44
CA TYR A 121 18.94 23.41 3.86
C TYR A 121 19.61 22.03 3.87
N LEU A 122 20.83 21.93 3.32
CA LEU A 122 21.59 20.68 3.29
C LEU A 122 21.91 20.18 4.70
N ALA A 123 22.18 21.09 5.64
CA ALA A 123 22.43 20.76 7.02
C ALA A 123 21.20 20.17 7.73
N GLU A 124 20.01 20.74 7.51
CA GLU A 124 18.77 20.19 8.06
C GLU A 124 18.40 18.85 7.38
N ALA A 125 18.57 18.74 6.06
CA ALA A 125 18.36 17.50 5.31
C ALA A 125 19.18 16.36 5.93
N GLN A 126 20.48 16.58 6.15
CA GLN A 126 21.37 15.59 6.74
C GLN A 126 20.93 15.14 8.15
N VAL A 127 20.41 16.06 8.97
CA VAL A 127 19.92 15.70 10.32
C VAL A 127 18.66 14.85 10.23
N ARG A 128 17.68 15.23 9.41
CA ARG A 128 16.43 14.45 9.23
C ARG A 128 16.70 13.11 8.58
N SER A 129 17.49 13.06 7.51
CA SER A 129 17.90 11.81 6.85
C SER A 129 18.65 10.90 7.82
N ARG A 130 19.46 11.45 8.74
CA ARG A 130 20.07 10.65 9.81
C ARG A 130 19.05 10.08 10.79
N ILE A 131 18.06 10.87 11.21
CA ILE A 131 16.98 10.37 12.09
C ILE A 131 16.24 9.20 11.42
N LEU A 132 15.83 9.38 10.17
CA LEU A 132 15.15 8.33 9.40
C LEU A 132 16.03 7.09 9.24
N ALA A 133 17.33 7.25 9.01
CA ALA A 133 18.27 6.13 8.92
C ALA A 133 18.44 5.38 10.25
N GLU A 134 18.47 6.08 11.40
CA GLU A 134 18.52 5.45 12.72
C GLU A 134 17.24 4.67 13.04
N ILE A 135 16.07 5.22 12.67
CA ILE A 135 14.78 4.55 12.79
C ILE A 135 14.77 3.31 11.90
N ARG A 136 15.05 3.49 10.60
CA ARG A 136 15.10 2.42 9.61
C ARG A 136 16.00 1.28 10.07
N GLY A 137 17.22 1.57 10.52
CA GLY A 137 18.16 0.54 10.97
C GLY A 137 17.67 -0.33 12.15
N ARG A 138 16.64 0.10 12.87
CA ARG A 138 16.10 -0.59 14.05
C ARG A 138 14.70 -1.15 13.86
N VAL A 139 13.97 -0.69 12.84
CA VAL A 139 12.72 -1.33 12.39
C VAL A 139 12.96 -2.34 11.28
N ARG A 140 14.08 -2.21 10.57
CA ARG A 140 14.53 -3.14 9.52
C ARG A 140 15.22 -4.36 10.14
N GLN A 141 15.07 -5.49 9.48
CA GLN A 141 15.83 -6.71 9.75
C GLN A 141 17.28 -6.61 9.23
N PRO A 142 18.30 -7.13 9.95
CA PRO A 142 19.56 -7.51 9.33
C PRO A 142 19.31 -8.76 8.46
N GLN A 143 19.39 -8.64 7.13
CA GLN A 143 19.27 -9.83 6.28
C GLN A 143 20.38 -10.84 6.60
N PRO A 144 20.07 -12.14 6.76
CA PRO A 144 21.07 -13.16 6.49
C PRO A 144 21.45 -13.05 5.01
N LEU A 145 22.75 -13.00 4.74
CA LEU A 145 23.25 -13.35 3.41
C LEU A 145 22.84 -14.80 3.16
N GLU A 146 22.17 -15.04 2.03
CA GLU A 146 21.83 -16.34 1.42
C GLU A 146 20.37 -16.83 1.62
N ASP A 147 19.74 -17.14 0.48
CA ASP A 147 18.42 -17.77 0.22
C ASP A 147 17.13 -16.92 0.22
N THR A 148 17.05 -15.98 -0.74
CA THR A 148 15.85 -15.22 -1.14
C THR A 148 14.84 -16.01 -1.99
N ALA A 149 14.56 -17.28 -1.67
CA ALA A 149 13.60 -18.11 -2.42
C ALA A 149 12.51 -18.78 -1.56
N ALA A 150 12.52 -18.60 -0.24
CA ALA A 150 11.44 -19.03 0.63
C ALA A 150 11.01 -17.83 1.45
N GLY A 151 9.71 -17.54 1.54
CA GLY A 151 9.11 -16.46 2.33
C GLY A 151 9.41 -16.59 3.82
N GLY A 152 10.67 -16.35 4.20
CA GLY A 152 11.16 -16.38 5.56
C GLY A 152 10.54 -15.22 6.34
N GLU A 153 10.00 -15.56 7.50
CA GLU A 153 9.33 -14.66 8.41
C GLU A 153 10.21 -13.44 8.71
N ALA A 154 9.76 -12.23 8.32
CA ALA A 154 10.45 -11.00 8.67
C ALA A 154 10.46 -10.87 10.20
N THR A 155 11.58 -11.16 10.87
CA THR A 155 11.66 -10.99 12.32
C THR A 155 11.64 -9.50 12.65
N PRO A 156 10.72 -9.03 13.50
CA PRO A 156 10.65 -7.63 13.91
C PRO A 156 12.00 -7.12 14.44
N GLY A 157 12.40 -5.92 14.02
CA GLY A 157 13.52 -5.22 14.61
C GLY A 157 13.21 -4.74 16.04
N PRO A 158 14.22 -4.34 16.82
CA PRO A 158 14.02 -3.90 18.21
C PRO A 158 13.05 -2.73 18.35
N TRP A 159 12.86 -1.93 17.30
CA TRP A 159 11.95 -0.78 17.29
C TRP A 159 10.64 -1.03 16.54
N SER A 160 10.46 -2.20 15.94
CA SER A 160 9.26 -2.52 15.14
C SER A 160 7.96 -2.36 15.92
N GLY A 161 7.98 -2.60 17.23
CA GLY A 161 6.81 -2.46 18.09
C GLY A 161 6.49 -1.02 18.54
N PHE A 162 7.26 -0.01 18.15
CA PHE A 162 6.97 1.37 18.52
C PHE A 162 5.95 2.03 17.59
N ASP A 163 5.31 3.07 18.11
CA ASP A 163 4.45 3.95 17.33
C ASP A 163 5.30 5.07 16.70
N PHE A 164 4.98 5.43 15.45
CA PHE A 164 5.69 6.44 14.68
C PHE A 164 4.69 7.41 14.03
N ASP A 165 4.77 8.68 14.44
CA ASP A 165 3.95 9.76 13.91
C ASP A 165 4.77 10.77 13.12
N PHE A 166 4.68 10.66 11.80
CA PHE A 166 5.26 11.59 10.84
C PHE A 166 4.21 12.52 10.21
N SER A 167 3.00 12.60 10.76
CA SER A 167 1.89 13.34 10.17
C SER A 167 2.25 14.81 9.93
N GLY A 168 1.93 15.31 8.73
CA GLY A 168 2.23 16.68 8.29
C GLY A 168 3.72 16.98 8.09
N ALA A 169 4.60 15.98 8.10
CA ALA A 169 6.03 16.20 7.86
C ALA A 169 6.30 16.59 6.39
N GLU A 170 7.29 17.45 6.20
CA GLU A 170 7.85 17.79 4.88
C GLU A 170 9.20 17.08 4.74
N PHE A 171 9.23 16.08 3.85
CA PHE A 171 10.40 15.31 3.48
C PHE A 171 10.99 15.86 2.20
N PHE A 172 12.06 16.65 2.33
CA PHE A 172 12.70 17.32 1.20
C PHE A 172 13.95 16.59 0.68
N ASP A 173 14.25 15.42 1.23
CA ASP A 173 15.23 14.46 0.75
C ASP A 173 14.56 13.10 0.52
N THR A 174 15.29 12.13 -0.02
CA THR A 174 14.82 10.76 -0.21
C THR A 174 14.50 10.08 1.13
N VAL A 175 13.32 9.47 1.20
CA VAL A 175 12.86 8.61 2.28
C VAL A 175 12.96 7.16 1.84
N ASP A 176 13.76 6.37 2.56
CA ASP A 176 13.90 4.93 2.33
C ASP A 176 13.53 4.17 3.59
N PHE A 177 12.30 3.65 3.60
CA PHE A 177 11.78 2.68 4.55
C PHE A 177 11.51 1.33 3.89
N SER A 178 12.26 0.98 2.85
CA SER A 178 12.17 -0.34 2.23
C SER A 178 12.64 -1.46 3.16
N GLY A 179 11.94 -2.60 3.12
CA GLY A 179 12.31 -3.80 3.90
C GLY A 179 12.05 -3.66 5.40
N CYS A 180 11.21 -2.71 5.83
CA CYS A 180 10.97 -2.43 7.24
C CYS A 180 9.83 -3.28 7.82
N CYS A 181 9.92 -3.61 9.10
CA CYS A 181 8.85 -4.29 9.83
C CYS A 181 8.23 -3.32 10.85
N TRP A 182 6.92 -3.11 10.74
CA TRP A 182 6.13 -2.20 11.56
C TRP A 182 5.02 -2.98 12.26
N ASP A 183 5.17 -3.19 13.56
CA ASP A 183 4.19 -3.85 14.41
C ASP A 183 3.37 -2.84 15.23
N GLY A 184 3.93 -1.65 15.49
CA GLY A 184 3.21 -0.52 16.07
C GLY A 184 2.47 0.32 15.03
N ARG A 185 1.84 1.41 15.49
CA ARG A 185 1.12 2.37 14.62
C ARG A 185 2.12 3.17 13.79
N LEU A 186 1.84 3.32 12.50
CA LEU A 186 2.60 4.20 11.61
C LEU A 186 1.64 5.14 10.87
N THR A 187 1.95 6.43 10.88
CA THR A 187 1.18 7.43 10.12
C THR A 187 2.09 8.43 9.43
N PHE A 188 1.78 8.68 8.16
CA PHE A 188 2.31 9.76 7.34
C PHE A 188 1.19 10.74 6.93
N ALA A 189 0.02 10.71 7.58
CA ALA A 189 -1.13 11.51 7.18
C ALA A 189 -0.77 12.99 6.91
N GLY A 190 -1.15 13.51 5.75
CA GLY A 190 -0.88 14.90 5.35
C GLY A 190 0.60 15.24 5.04
N SER A 191 1.48 14.24 4.92
CA SER A 191 2.90 14.48 4.66
C SER A 191 3.19 14.83 3.21
N THR A 192 4.28 15.57 2.98
CA THR A 192 4.77 15.90 1.63
C THR A 192 6.16 15.30 1.41
N PHE A 193 6.33 14.58 0.30
CA PHE A 193 7.58 14.01 -0.16
C PHE A 193 8.04 14.76 -1.42
N CYS A 194 9.12 15.52 -1.31
CA CYS A 194 9.75 16.22 -2.44
C CYS A 194 10.85 15.39 -3.12
N GLY A 195 11.37 14.36 -2.43
CA GLY A 195 12.29 13.35 -2.97
C GLY A 195 11.63 11.98 -3.12
N ALA A 196 12.43 10.94 -3.33
CA ALA A 196 11.92 9.57 -3.51
C ALA A 196 11.32 9.06 -2.21
N ALA A 197 10.22 8.31 -2.29
CA ALA A 197 9.62 7.70 -1.14
C ALA A 197 9.46 6.19 -1.38
N SER A 198 10.31 5.41 -0.74
CA SER A 198 10.30 3.95 -0.85
C SER A 198 9.84 3.34 0.46
N PHE A 199 8.70 2.65 0.38
CA PHE A 199 8.09 1.83 1.42
C PHE A 199 8.03 0.35 1.01
N SER A 200 8.62 -0.01 -0.13
CA SER A 200 8.53 -1.35 -0.73
C SER A 200 9.10 -2.46 0.13
N ASN A 201 8.64 -3.68 -0.12
CA ASN A 201 9.06 -4.89 0.57
C ASN A 201 8.90 -4.79 2.11
N SER A 202 7.96 -3.99 2.58
CA SER A 202 7.74 -3.75 4.02
C SER A 202 6.59 -4.57 4.56
N VAL A 203 6.62 -4.82 5.87
CA VAL A 203 5.62 -5.63 6.58
C VAL A 203 4.96 -4.75 7.64
N TYR A 204 3.64 -4.59 7.56
CA TYR A 204 2.82 -3.82 8.50
C TYR A 204 1.90 -4.79 9.26
N ARG A 205 2.33 -5.27 10.43
CA ARG A 205 1.59 -6.26 11.22
C ARG A 205 0.60 -5.66 12.21
N GLY A 206 0.78 -4.38 12.55
CA GLY A 206 -0.04 -3.70 13.55
C GLY A 206 -1.54 -3.75 13.22
N GLN A 207 -2.35 -4.19 14.20
CA GLN A 207 -3.82 -4.22 14.08
C GLN A 207 -4.44 -2.83 13.89
N ALA A 208 -3.76 -1.78 14.33
CA ALA A 208 -4.23 -0.40 14.26
C ALA A 208 -4.24 0.19 12.83
N GLY A 209 -3.73 -0.56 11.85
CA GLY A 209 -3.58 -0.10 10.48
C GLY A 209 -2.39 0.86 10.28
N VAL A 210 -2.18 1.26 9.02
CA VAL A 210 -1.18 2.25 8.61
C VAL A 210 -1.85 3.32 7.74
N SER A 211 -1.54 4.59 7.99
CA SER A 211 -2.11 5.71 7.24
C SER A 211 -1.05 6.41 6.39
N PHE A 212 -1.34 6.49 5.10
CA PHE A 212 -0.69 7.33 4.08
C PHE A 212 -1.73 8.30 3.49
N GLU A 213 -2.70 8.74 4.29
CA GLU A 213 -3.78 9.62 3.83
C GLU A 213 -3.27 11.03 3.52
N GLU A 214 -3.91 11.69 2.57
CA GLU A 214 -3.66 13.09 2.21
C GLU A 214 -2.18 13.39 1.93
N CYS A 215 -1.41 12.38 1.49
CA CYS A 215 0.00 12.52 1.22
C CYS A 215 0.23 13.14 -0.17
N THR A 216 1.30 13.94 -0.29
CA THR A 216 1.72 14.51 -1.57
C THR A 216 3.10 14.00 -1.95
N TYR A 217 3.21 13.20 -3.01
CA TYR A 217 4.47 12.74 -3.59
C TYR A 217 4.76 13.59 -4.82
N ARG A 218 5.76 14.47 -4.77
CA ARG A 218 6.05 15.40 -5.86
C ARG A 218 6.87 14.74 -6.96
N ALA A 219 6.70 15.22 -8.19
CA ALA A 219 7.57 14.92 -9.31
C ALA A 219 8.95 15.58 -9.08
N GLY A 220 9.87 14.88 -8.42
CA GLY A 220 11.26 15.30 -8.27
C GLY A 220 12.13 14.72 -9.37
N THR A 221 13.04 15.52 -9.93
CA THR A 221 14.21 15.00 -10.65
C THR A 221 15.42 15.17 -9.74
N CYS A 222 15.94 14.08 -9.19
CA CYS A 222 17.32 14.11 -8.70
C CYS A 222 18.22 14.26 -9.94
N PRO A 223 19.26 15.11 -9.93
CA PRO A 223 20.16 15.28 -11.08
C PRO A 223 20.81 13.99 -11.60
N GLU A 224 20.78 12.94 -10.76
CA GLU A 224 21.38 11.62 -11.01
C GLU A 224 20.34 10.53 -11.33
N ALA A 225 19.04 10.84 -11.27
CA ALA A 225 17.98 9.86 -11.51
C ALA A 225 17.69 9.72 -13.02
N THR A 226 17.72 8.48 -13.51
CA THR A 226 17.41 8.14 -14.92
C THR A 226 15.91 7.98 -15.21
N ALA A 227 15.06 8.07 -14.18
CA ALA A 227 13.60 8.02 -14.25
C ALA A 227 12.99 8.99 -13.22
N PRO A 228 11.73 9.45 -13.39
CA PRO A 228 11.07 10.29 -12.41
C PRO A 228 11.04 9.58 -11.06
N VAL A 229 11.29 10.36 -10.01
CA VAL A 229 11.31 9.87 -8.65
C VAL A 229 9.87 9.69 -8.17
N GLY A 230 9.43 8.42 -8.07
CA GLY A 230 8.07 8.01 -7.71
C GLY A 230 7.89 7.61 -6.24
N ALA A 231 6.69 7.14 -5.92
CA ALA A 231 6.37 6.51 -4.64
C ALA A 231 6.27 4.99 -4.83
N ASP A 232 7.06 4.23 -4.07
CA ASP A 232 7.14 2.78 -4.20
C ASP A 232 6.65 2.07 -2.93
N PHE A 233 5.52 1.39 -3.04
CA PHE A 233 4.89 0.54 -2.01
C PHE A 233 4.92 -0.94 -2.40
N SER A 234 5.58 -1.29 -3.50
CA SER A 234 5.51 -2.63 -4.09
C SER A 234 6.03 -3.73 -3.16
N GLY A 235 5.52 -4.96 -3.34
CA GLY A 235 5.94 -6.13 -2.57
C GLY A 235 5.65 -6.04 -1.08
N SER A 236 4.74 -5.15 -0.65
CA SER A 236 4.48 -4.91 0.77
C SER A 236 3.34 -5.75 1.30
N TYR A 237 3.36 -6.00 2.60
CA TYR A 237 2.37 -6.78 3.31
C TYR A 237 1.64 -5.93 4.35
N TYR A 238 0.32 -5.84 4.24
CA TYR A 238 -0.54 -5.07 5.15
C TYR A 238 -1.46 -6.02 5.93
N GLY A 239 -1.08 -6.36 7.15
CA GLY A 239 -1.87 -7.19 8.06
C GLY A 239 -3.10 -6.46 8.63
N GLY A 240 -2.94 -5.16 8.92
CA GLY A 240 -4.04 -4.26 9.28
C GLY A 240 -4.60 -3.51 8.07
N PHE A 241 -5.61 -2.67 8.32
CA PHE A 241 -6.18 -1.81 7.28
C PHE A 241 -5.17 -0.75 6.85
N VAL A 242 -5.09 -0.45 5.56
CA VAL A 242 -4.26 0.63 5.03
C VAL A 242 -5.10 1.65 4.30
N SER A 243 -4.82 2.92 4.54
CA SER A 243 -5.45 4.03 3.84
C SER A 243 -4.41 4.87 3.11
N PHE A 244 -4.66 5.11 1.83
CA PHE A 244 -3.97 6.03 0.94
C PHE A 244 -4.87 7.21 0.53
N ALA A 245 -6.07 7.28 1.10
CA ALA A 245 -7.14 8.17 0.63
C ALA A 245 -6.70 9.64 0.53
N GLY A 246 -7.15 10.33 -0.52
CA GLY A 246 -6.83 11.73 -0.76
C GLY A 246 -5.39 12.02 -1.18
N SER A 247 -4.57 10.99 -1.48
CA SER A 247 -3.17 11.18 -1.84
C SER A 247 -2.96 11.64 -3.28
N THR A 248 -1.90 12.42 -3.50
CA THR A 248 -1.48 12.92 -4.82
C THR A 248 -0.09 12.41 -5.19
N TYR A 249 0.01 11.81 -6.37
CA TYR A 249 1.23 11.24 -6.95
C TYR A 249 1.64 12.01 -8.21
N GLY A 250 2.69 12.81 -8.08
CA GLY A 250 3.28 13.67 -9.12
C GLY A 250 4.14 12.91 -10.14
N ALA A 251 4.56 11.70 -9.81
CA ALA A 251 5.34 10.79 -10.64
C ALA A 251 4.74 9.38 -10.51
N ASP A 252 5.41 8.39 -11.10
CA ASP A 252 4.92 7.01 -11.09
C ASP A 252 4.70 6.50 -9.66
N ALA A 253 3.60 5.78 -9.45
CA ALA A 253 3.27 5.19 -8.16
C ALA A 253 3.14 3.67 -8.29
N CYS A 254 3.98 2.94 -7.57
CA CYS A 254 4.02 1.48 -7.63
C CYS A 254 3.47 0.86 -6.35
N PHE A 255 2.49 -0.03 -6.48
CA PHE A 255 1.88 -0.81 -5.40
C PHE A 255 1.90 -2.30 -5.71
N SER A 256 2.41 -2.68 -6.88
CA SER A 256 2.37 -4.03 -7.43
C SER A 256 2.93 -5.09 -6.48
N GLY A 257 2.40 -6.31 -6.56
CA GLY A 257 2.88 -7.45 -5.76
C GLY A 257 2.57 -7.35 -4.27
N SER A 258 1.65 -6.47 -3.85
CA SER A 258 1.34 -6.26 -2.43
C SER A 258 0.18 -7.13 -1.96
N VAL A 259 0.14 -7.39 -0.64
CA VAL A 259 -0.88 -8.19 0.02
C VAL A 259 -1.65 -7.37 1.05
N TYR A 260 -2.98 -7.38 0.99
CA TYR A 260 -3.86 -6.58 1.84
C TYR A 260 -4.84 -7.47 2.60
N CYS A 261 -4.63 -7.62 3.90
CA CYS A 261 -5.38 -8.57 4.72
C CYS A 261 -6.73 -8.01 5.20
N ALA A 262 -6.73 -6.84 5.83
CA ALA A 262 -7.93 -6.24 6.40
C ALA A 262 -8.66 -5.25 5.46
N GLY A 263 -8.07 -4.95 4.31
CA GLY A 263 -8.62 -4.05 3.29
C GLY A 263 -7.72 -2.86 2.98
N ALA A 264 -8.04 -2.16 1.90
CA ALA A 264 -7.31 -1.00 1.42
C ALA A 264 -8.27 0.09 0.93
N ASP A 265 -8.08 1.31 1.43
CA ASP A 265 -8.75 2.51 0.92
C ASP A 265 -7.75 3.36 0.13
N ALA A 266 -8.07 3.61 -1.12
CA ALA A 266 -7.35 4.50 -2.02
C ALA A 266 -8.36 5.37 -2.78
N GLN A 267 -9.36 5.89 -2.07
CA GLN A 267 -10.34 6.82 -2.60
C GLN A 267 -9.76 8.23 -2.77
N ASP A 268 -10.35 8.98 -3.70
CA ASP A 268 -10.06 10.38 -4.00
C ASP A 268 -8.58 10.68 -4.25
N CYS A 269 -7.86 9.71 -4.83
CA CYS A 269 -6.45 9.84 -5.18
C CYS A 269 -6.25 10.54 -6.52
N THR A 270 -5.10 11.18 -6.71
CA THR A 270 -4.68 11.79 -7.98
C THR A 270 -3.35 11.21 -8.43
N TYR A 271 -3.32 10.53 -9.57
CA TYR A 271 -2.13 9.99 -10.19
C TYR A 271 -1.85 10.78 -11.46
N THR A 272 -0.77 11.55 -11.47
CA THR A 272 -0.44 12.40 -12.64
C THR A 272 0.32 11.65 -13.73
N ALA A 273 1.06 10.60 -13.34
CA ALA A 273 1.78 9.69 -14.21
C ALA A 273 1.22 8.26 -14.07
N ASP A 274 2.03 7.23 -14.35
CA ASP A 274 1.57 5.85 -14.35
C ASP A 274 1.35 5.34 -12.91
N SER A 275 0.31 4.53 -12.75
CA SER A 275 -0.06 3.93 -11.47
C SER A 275 -0.19 2.42 -11.62
N MET A 276 0.63 1.69 -10.86
CA MET A 276 0.83 0.26 -11.01
C MET A 276 0.35 -0.47 -9.75
N PHE A 277 -0.62 -1.37 -9.92
CA PHE A 277 -1.28 -2.16 -8.88
C PHE A 277 -1.31 -3.65 -9.26
N SER A 278 -0.50 -4.08 -10.21
CA SER A 278 -0.55 -5.42 -10.77
C SER A 278 -0.05 -6.49 -9.80
N GLY A 279 -0.58 -7.71 -9.90
CA GLY A 279 -0.14 -8.84 -9.09
C GLY A 279 -0.43 -8.71 -7.60
N CYS A 280 -1.46 -7.94 -7.21
CA CYS A 280 -1.82 -7.77 -5.80
C CYS A 280 -2.80 -8.84 -5.32
N THR A 281 -2.77 -9.13 -4.02
CA THR A 281 -3.74 -10.03 -3.36
C THR A 281 -4.50 -9.31 -2.27
N HIS A 282 -5.83 -9.29 -2.38
CA HIS A 282 -6.72 -8.56 -1.48
C HIS A 282 -7.69 -9.52 -0.78
N TYR A 283 -7.49 -9.74 0.52
CA TYR A 283 -8.42 -10.52 1.35
C TYR A 283 -9.55 -9.66 1.92
N GLY A 284 -9.24 -8.40 2.25
CA GLY A 284 -10.23 -7.42 2.69
C GLY A 284 -10.80 -6.59 1.55
N PRO A 285 -11.82 -5.74 1.85
CA PRO A 285 -12.46 -4.91 0.85
C PRO A 285 -11.51 -3.85 0.29
N VAL A 286 -11.74 -3.47 -0.97
CA VAL A 286 -10.95 -2.47 -1.69
C VAL A 286 -11.85 -1.38 -2.26
N ALA A 287 -11.55 -0.13 -1.94
CA ALA A 287 -12.14 1.03 -2.60
C ALA A 287 -11.03 1.85 -3.23
N ARG A 288 -11.09 2.06 -4.54
CA ARG A 288 -10.08 2.81 -5.29
C ARG A 288 -10.75 3.76 -6.26
N THR A 289 -10.82 5.03 -5.88
CA THR A 289 -11.40 6.09 -6.70
C THR A 289 -10.37 7.19 -6.92
N GLY A 290 -10.39 7.83 -8.08
CA GLY A 290 -9.43 8.90 -8.32
C GLY A 290 -9.39 9.41 -9.75
N THR A 291 -8.37 10.21 -10.01
CA THR A 291 -8.01 10.64 -11.36
C THR A 291 -6.70 9.99 -11.75
N TYR A 292 -6.65 9.38 -12.93
CA TYR A 292 -5.49 8.70 -13.48
C TYR A 292 -5.08 9.41 -14.77
N GLY A 293 -4.08 10.27 -14.68
CA GLY A 293 -3.52 11.03 -15.79
C GLY A 293 -2.67 10.18 -16.73
N GLY A 294 -1.94 9.20 -16.18
CA GLY A 294 -1.22 8.19 -16.94
C GLY A 294 -2.01 6.90 -17.14
N CYS A 295 -1.29 5.81 -17.42
CA CYS A 295 -1.87 4.47 -17.45
C CYS A 295 -2.15 3.96 -16.03
N VAL A 296 -3.21 3.17 -15.90
CA VAL A 296 -3.53 2.45 -14.66
C VAL A 296 -3.48 0.95 -14.94
N THR A 297 -2.64 0.22 -14.20
CA THR A 297 -2.54 -1.24 -14.32
C THR A 297 -2.89 -1.87 -12.99
N ALA A 298 -3.80 -2.84 -13.00
CA ALA A 298 -4.15 -3.69 -11.87
C ALA A 298 -4.20 -5.17 -12.27
N ALA A 299 -3.61 -5.49 -13.42
CA ALA A 299 -3.62 -6.83 -14.01
C ALA A 299 -3.09 -7.92 -13.07
N ASP A 300 -3.51 -9.15 -13.31
CA ASP A 300 -3.06 -10.34 -12.58
C ASP A 300 -3.29 -10.28 -11.05
N SER A 301 -4.29 -9.52 -10.61
CA SER A 301 -4.62 -9.36 -9.18
C SER A 301 -5.76 -10.26 -8.73
N THR A 302 -5.77 -10.61 -7.44
CA THR A 302 -6.78 -11.47 -6.82
C THR A 302 -7.55 -10.73 -5.73
N PHE A 303 -8.88 -10.79 -5.77
CA PHE A 303 -9.79 -10.11 -4.84
C PHE A 303 -10.76 -11.11 -4.22
N TYR A 304 -10.61 -11.41 -2.93
CA TYR A 304 -11.52 -12.31 -2.20
C TYR A 304 -12.74 -11.61 -1.62
N SER A 305 -12.68 -10.28 -1.47
CA SER A 305 -13.78 -9.46 -0.95
C SER A 305 -14.30 -8.51 -2.03
N SER A 306 -15.21 -7.60 -1.63
CA SER A 306 -15.75 -6.61 -2.54
C SER A 306 -14.68 -5.63 -3.01
N VAL A 307 -14.76 -5.27 -4.28
CA VAL A 307 -13.87 -4.29 -4.90
C VAL A 307 -14.67 -3.24 -5.67
N SER A 308 -14.33 -1.98 -5.44
CA SER A 308 -14.89 -0.84 -6.15
C SER A 308 -13.77 -0.02 -6.78
N PHE A 309 -13.71 -0.03 -8.11
CA PHE A 309 -12.86 0.86 -8.91
C PHE A 309 -13.69 2.01 -9.44
N GLY A 310 -13.17 3.22 -9.33
CA GLY A 310 -13.89 4.43 -9.69
C GLY A 310 -12.99 5.52 -10.27
N GLY A 311 -13.61 6.43 -11.02
CA GLY A 311 -13.02 7.72 -11.36
C GLY A 311 -12.74 7.91 -12.84
N GLU A 312 -11.73 8.70 -13.18
CA GLU A 312 -11.43 9.09 -14.56
C GLU A 312 -10.04 8.60 -14.96
N ALA A 313 -9.99 7.65 -15.90
CA ALA A 313 -8.76 7.16 -16.51
C ALA A 313 -8.53 7.85 -17.86
N ALA A 314 -7.51 8.70 -17.93
CA ALA A 314 -7.11 9.40 -19.14
C ALA A 314 -6.26 8.50 -20.06
N GLY A 315 -5.34 7.72 -19.48
CA GLY A 315 -4.55 6.72 -20.19
C GLY A 315 -5.24 5.36 -20.30
N CYS A 316 -4.51 4.36 -20.81
CA CYS A 316 -5.00 2.99 -20.89
C CYS A 316 -5.24 2.43 -19.48
N ALA A 317 -6.28 1.60 -19.36
CA ALA A 317 -6.64 0.96 -18.11
C ALA A 317 -6.59 -0.56 -18.28
N ASP A 318 -5.69 -1.22 -17.56
CA ASP A 318 -5.48 -2.66 -17.64
C ASP A 318 -5.88 -3.34 -16.32
N PHE A 319 -7.02 -4.00 -16.34
CA PHE A 319 -7.58 -4.85 -15.28
C PHE A 319 -7.65 -6.32 -15.74
N SER A 320 -6.79 -6.73 -16.68
CA SER A 320 -6.83 -8.07 -17.26
C SER A 320 -6.24 -9.14 -16.33
N GLY A 321 -6.52 -10.41 -16.58
CA GLY A 321 -5.91 -11.52 -15.82
C GLY A 321 -6.35 -11.62 -14.36
N CYS A 322 -7.38 -10.88 -13.94
CA CYS A 322 -7.75 -10.77 -12.53
C CYS A 322 -8.72 -11.88 -12.09
N ALA A 323 -8.66 -12.23 -10.80
CA ALA A 323 -9.62 -13.14 -10.17
C ALA A 323 -10.45 -12.38 -9.13
N TYR A 324 -11.73 -12.19 -9.41
CA TYR A 324 -12.70 -11.51 -8.56
C TYR A 324 -13.67 -12.51 -7.94
N TYR A 325 -13.40 -12.93 -6.71
CA TYR A 325 -14.29 -13.84 -5.98
C TYR A 325 -15.46 -13.08 -5.35
N GLY A 326 -15.22 -11.87 -4.84
CA GLY A 326 -16.27 -11.00 -4.30
C GLY A 326 -16.95 -10.11 -5.36
N PRO A 327 -17.96 -9.33 -4.95
CA PRO A 327 -18.66 -8.41 -5.84
C PRO A 327 -17.74 -7.34 -6.41
N THR A 328 -17.79 -7.15 -7.72
CA THR A 328 -16.93 -6.18 -8.43
C THR A 328 -17.72 -5.04 -9.05
N TYR A 329 -17.30 -3.82 -8.74
CA TYR A 329 -17.91 -2.60 -9.24
C TYR A 329 -16.86 -1.74 -9.94
N PHE A 330 -17.14 -1.36 -11.18
CA PHE A 330 -16.42 -0.35 -11.93
C PHE A 330 -17.36 0.83 -12.16
N ARG A 331 -16.86 2.05 -11.93
CA ARG A 331 -17.61 3.29 -12.15
C ARG A 331 -16.70 4.36 -12.75
N GLY A 332 -17.26 5.25 -13.55
CA GLY A 332 -16.55 6.42 -14.05
C GLY A 332 -16.17 6.32 -15.52
N THR A 333 -15.15 7.06 -15.93
CA THR A 333 -14.84 7.36 -17.34
C THR A 333 -13.51 6.73 -17.76
N PHE A 334 -13.54 5.98 -18.86
CA PHE A 334 -12.37 5.41 -19.53
C PHE A 334 -12.16 6.12 -20.86
N ARG A 335 -11.14 6.99 -20.92
CA ARG A 335 -10.86 7.81 -22.11
C ARG A 335 -10.12 7.04 -23.20
N ALA A 336 -9.25 6.13 -22.80
CA ALA A 336 -8.55 5.20 -23.67
C ALA A 336 -9.13 3.78 -23.53
N GLU A 337 -8.46 2.81 -24.15
CA GLU A 337 -8.81 1.40 -24.06
C GLU A 337 -8.80 0.92 -22.60
N ALA A 338 -9.83 0.14 -22.24
CA ALA A 338 -9.98 -0.46 -20.93
C ALA A 338 -10.11 -1.98 -21.09
N ASP A 339 -9.08 -2.70 -20.64
CA ASP A 339 -9.03 -4.16 -20.69
C ASP A 339 -9.44 -4.77 -19.35
N PHE A 340 -10.49 -5.57 -19.36
CA PHE A 340 -11.02 -6.39 -18.26
C PHE A 340 -11.02 -7.88 -18.64
N GLY A 341 -10.33 -8.22 -19.73
CA GLY A 341 -10.26 -9.55 -20.31
C GLY A 341 -9.43 -10.52 -19.49
N GLY A 342 -9.45 -11.80 -19.86
CA GLY A 342 -8.65 -12.83 -19.19
C GLY A 342 -9.01 -13.02 -17.71
N SER A 343 -10.19 -12.58 -17.27
CA SER A 343 -10.53 -12.43 -15.86
C SER A 343 -11.66 -13.35 -15.41
N ILE A 344 -11.71 -13.65 -14.11
CA ILE A 344 -12.73 -14.50 -13.47
C ILE A 344 -13.61 -13.63 -12.58
N TYR A 345 -14.93 -13.69 -12.74
CA TYR A 345 -15.92 -12.96 -11.95
C TYR A 345 -16.90 -13.94 -11.30
N CYS A 346 -16.65 -14.33 -10.05
CA CYS A 346 -17.47 -15.33 -9.36
C CYS A 346 -18.83 -14.77 -8.90
N GLU A 347 -18.83 -13.62 -8.23
CA GLU A 347 -20.07 -12.93 -7.80
C GLU A 347 -20.55 -11.86 -8.80
N GLY A 348 -19.91 -11.78 -9.96
CA GLY A 348 -20.30 -10.91 -11.06
C GLY A 348 -19.58 -9.58 -11.10
N GLY A 349 -19.74 -8.87 -12.23
CA GLY A 349 -19.08 -7.60 -12.51
C GLY A 349 -20.11 -6.56 -12.95
N ARG A 350 -20.00 -5.35 -12.40
CA ARG A 350 -20.90 -4.23 -12.72
C ARG A 350 -20.11 -3.06 -13.23
N TRP A 351 -20.45 -2.59 -14.43
CA TRP A 351 -19.93 -1.37 -15.06
C TRP A 351 -21.06 -0.35 -15.22
N ASP A 352 -21.95 -0.30 -14.22
CA ASP A 352 -23.13 0.55 -14.23
C ASP A 352 -22.71 2.03 -14.24
N SER A 353 -23.34 2.82 -15.10
CA SER A 353 -23.07 4.24 -15.31
C SER A 353 -21.62 4.57 -15.72
N CYS A 354 -20.89 3.61 -16.29
CA CYS A 354 -19.57 3.86 -16.88
C CYS A 354 -19.68 4.61 -18.22
N GLU A 355 -18.70 5.45 -18.51
CA GLU A 355 -18.52 6.09 -19.81
C GLU A 355 -17.24 5.55 -20.48
N PHE A 356 -17.41 4.77 -21.54
CA PHE A 356 -16.33 4.23 -22.35
C PHE A 356 -16.15 5.06 -23.61
N GLN A 357 -15.13 5.92 -23.62
CA GLN A 357 -14.72 6.65 -24.82
C GLN A 357 -13.75 5.83 -25.67
N GLY A 358 -12.92 5.01 -25.03
CA GLY A 358 -12.16 3.92 -25.67
C GLY A 358 -12.92 2.60 -25.65
N GLN A 359 -12.30 1.56 -26.22
CA GLN A 359 -12.91 0.23 -26.31
C GLN A 359 -12.90 -0.48 -24.95
N ALA A 360 -14.02 -1.12 -24.59
CA ALA A 360 -14.09 -2.01 -23.43
C ALA A 360 -13.84 -3.46 -23.88
N LEU A 361 -12.75 -4.06 -23.42
CA LEU A 361 -12.38 -5.43 -23.72
C LEU A 361 -12.71 -6.31 -22.52
N LEU A 362 -13.53 -7.34 -22.71
CA LEU A 362 -13.91 -8.33 -21.69
C LEU A 362 -13.71 -9.75 -22.22
N GLY A 363 -12.85 -9.91 -23.23
CA GLY A 363 -12.60 -11.17 -23.92
C GLY A 363 -11.84 -12.18 -23.05
N ARG A 364 -12.01 -13.48 -23.33
CA ARG A 364 -11.39 -14.59 -22.59
C ARG A 364 -11.68 -14.53 -21.07
N SER A 365 -12.86 -14.08 -20.69
CA SER A 365 -13.25 -13.94 -19.28
C SER A 365 -14.35 -14.93 -18.89
N LEU A 366 -14.33 -15.40 -17.64
CA LEU A 366 -15.33 -16.28 -17.06
C LEU A 366 -16.23 -15.52 -16.08
N PHE A 367 -17.51 -15.40 -16.39
CA PHE A 367 -18.50 -14.75 -15.54
C PHE A 367 -19.47 -15.76 -14.96
N LEU A 368 -19.32 -16.07 -13.67
CA LEU A 368 -20.23 -16.99 -12.96
C LEU A 368 -21.42 -16.23 -12.33
N GLY A 369 -21.20 -14.98 -11.95
CA GLY A 369 -22.22 -14.08 -11.44
C GLY A 369 -22.81 -13.14 -12.52
N PRO A 370 -23.75 -12.27 -12.13
CA PRO A 370 -24.42 -11.36 -13.05
C PRO A 370 -23.45 -10.30 -13.61
N VAL A 371 -23.65 -9.96 -14.88
CA VAL A 371 -22.92 -8.90 -15.58
C VAL A 371 -23.91 -7.78 -15.91
N SER A 372 -23.58 -6.54 -15.52
CA SER A 372 -24.45 -5.38 -15.69
C SER A 372 -23.71 -4.19 -16.28
N PHE A 373 -24.36 -3.52 -17.23
CA PHE A 373 -23.92 -2.26 -17.86
C PHE A 373 -25.05 -1.23 -17.82
N ALA A 374 -25.85 -1.23 -16.75
CA ALA A 374 -27.00 -0.36 -16.67
C ALA A 374 -26.56 1.11 -16.80
N GLU A 375 -27.19 1.85 -17.72
CA GLU A 375 -26.87 3.26 -17.99
C GLU A 375 -25.43 3.54 -18.47
N ALA A 376 -24.68 2.49 -18.86
CA ALA A 376 -23.34 2.66 -19.42
C ALA A 376 -23.40 3.26 -20.84
N GLN A 377 -22.37 4.02 -21.20
CA GLN A 377 -22.24 4.68 -22.49
C GLN A 377 -21.01 4.16 -23.23
N PHE A 378 -21.16 3.89 -24.51
CA PHE A 378 -20.12 3.31 -25.36
C PHE A 378 -19.93 4.15 -26.62
N ALA A 379 -18.87 4.97 -26.65
CA ALA A 379 -18.57 5.80 -27.82
C ALA A 379 -17.74 5.07 -28.88
N ALA A 380 -16.82 4.18 -28.47
CA ALA A 380 -15.96 3.42 -29.36
C ALA A 380 -16.62 2.17 -29.97
N GLY A 381 -17.75 1.73 -29.41
CA GLY A 381 -18.47 0.52 -29.83
C GLY A 381 -18.88 -0.34 -28.64
N SER A 382 -19.73 -1.33 -28.88
CA SER A 382 -20.17 -2.26 -27.84
C SER A 382 -18.98 -3.01 -27.21
N PRO A 383 -19.08 -3.42 -25.92
CA PRO A 383 -18.02 -4.20 -25.28
C PRO A 383 -17.75 -5.52 -26.00
N VAL A 384 -16.49 -5.94 -26.02
CA VAL A 384 -16.03 -7.16 -26.71
C VAL A 384 -15.91 -8.31 -25.73
N PHE A 385 -16.64 -9.39 -25.97
CA PHE A 385 -16.66 -10.60 -25.14
C PHE A 385 -16.09 -11.84 -25.86
N GLU A 386 -15.15 -11.63 -26.79
CA GLU A 386 -14.60 -12.72 -27.59
C GLU A 386 -14.02 -13.82 -26.70
N GLN A 387 -14.45 -15.07 -26.91
CA GLN A 387 -14.03 -16.25 -26.15
C GLN A 387 -14.38 -16.20 -24.65
N SER A 388 -15.30 -15.33 -24.25
CA SER A 388 -15.77 -15.26 -22.86
C SER A 388 -16.91 -16.24 -22.61
N VAL A 389 -17.01 -16.71 -21.38
CA VAL A 389 -18.03 -17.65 -20.95
C VAL A 389 -18.86 -17.03 -19.83
N VAL A 390 -20.18 -17.03 -20.00
CA VAL A 390 -21.13 -16.39 -19.09
C VAL A 390 -22.14 -17.40 -18.52
N SER A 391 -22.45 -17.31 -17.23
CA SER A 391 -23.46 -18.13 -16.57
C SER A 391 -24.88 -17.67 -16.89
N VAL A 392 -25.07 -16.35 -16.97
CA VAL A 392 -26.33 -15.69 -17.33
C VAL A 392 -26.04 -14.65 -18.39
N SER A 393 -26.95 -14.45 -19.34
CA SER A 393 -26.83 -13.37 -20.33
C SER A 393 -26.71 -12.02 -19.60
N PRO A 394 -25.71 -11.19 -19.92
CA PRO A 394 -25.56 -9.87 -19.32
C PRO A 394 -26.81 -9.01 -19.50
N ASP A 395 -27.20 -8.26 -18.46
CA ASP A 395 -28.25 -7.25 -18.56
C ASP A 395 -27.66 -6.01 -19.24
N ALA A 396 -27.75 -5.98 -20.57
CA ALA A 396 -27.14 -4.95 -21.37
C ALA A 396 -28.19 -3.93 -21.82
N ALA A 397 -28.56 -3.01 -20.93
CA ALA A 397 -29.24 -1.78 -21.34
C ALA A 397 -28.28 -0.92 -22.17
N GLY A 398 -28.24 -1.12 -23.49
CA GLY A 398 -27.34 -0.42 -24.41
C GLY A 398 -26.70 -1.31 -25.48
N CYS A 399 -26.71 -2.63 -25.31
CA CYS A 399 -26.63 -3.56 -26.43
C CYS A 399 -28.04 -3.69 -27.04
N SER A 400 -28.13 -3.98 -28.34
CA SER A 400 -29.40 -4.14 -29.04
C SER A 400 -30.42 -5.00 -28.25
N PRO A 401 -31.73 -4.75 -28.39
CA PRO A 401 -32.78 -5.38 -27.58
C PRO A 401 -32.97 -6.84 -27.99
N THR A 402 -32.08 -7.69 -27.52
CA THR A 402 -32.16 -9.13 -27.68
C THR A 402 -31.62 -9.75 -26.41
N GLU A 403 -32.40 -10.65 -25.79
CA GLU A 403 -31.97 -11.59 -24.74
C GLU A 403 -30.85 -12.56 -25.23
N GLU A 404 -30.14 -12.20 -26.29
CA GLU A 404 -29.10 -12.97 -26.95
C GLU A 404 -27.76 -12.71 -26.27
N THR A 405 -27.01 -13.79 -26.10
CA THR A 405 -25.64 -13.77 -25.60
C THR A 405 -24.77 -12.79 -26.42
N PRO A 406 -23.91 -11.98 -25.78
CA PRO A 406 -23.01 -11.08 -26.49
C PRO A 406 -22.25 -11.79 -27.59
N ILE A 407 -22.03 -11.11 -28.73
CA ILE A 407 -21.30 -11.66 -29.86
C ILE A 407 -19.90 -12.06 -29.40
N GLY A 408 -19.52 -13.32 -29.66
CA GLY A 408 -18.23 -13.88 -29.25
C GLY A 408 -18.23 -14.56 -27.87
N ALA A 409 -19.29 -14.38 -27.07
CA ALA A 409 -19.46 -15.06 -25.79
C ALA A 409 -20.26 -16.37 -25.94
N ARG A 410 -20.08 -17.28 -24.98
CA ARG A 410 -20.81 -18.55 -24.88
C ARG A 410 -21.48 -18.68 -23.50
N LEU A 411 -22.70 -19.21 -23.47
CA LEU A 411 -23.33 -19.60 -22.19
C LEU A 411 -22.72 -20.89 -21.62
N LEU A 412 -22.58 -20.94 -20.30
CA LEU A 412 -22.32 -22.19 -19.59
C LEU A 412 -23.46 -23.18 -19.86
N THR A 413 -23.09 -24.42 -20.14
CA THR A 413 -24.04 -25.52 -20.14
C THR A 413 -24.51 -25.81 -18.71
N GLY A 414 -25.68 -26.44 -18.57
CA GLY A 414 -26.19 -26.80 -17.24
C GLY A 414 -25.31 -27.82 -16.49
N GLU A 415 -24.45 -28.56 -17.19
CA GLU A 415 -23.46 -29.46 -16.60
C GLU A 415 -22.24 -28.68 -16.10
N GLU A 416 -21.60 -27.88 -16.97
CA GLU A 416 -20.48 -27.01 -16.58
C GLU A 416 -20.85 -26.11 -15.40
N ALA A 417 -22.04 -25.50 -15.42
CA ALA A 417 -22.51 -24.64 -14.33
C ALA A 417 -22.66 -25.40 -13.00
N ARG A 418 -23.08 -26.67 -13.03
CA ARG A 418 -23.21 -27.50 -11.81
C ARG A 418 -21.86 -27.88 -11.21
N GLU A 419 -20.82 -27.93 -12.02
CA GLU A 419 -19.47 -28.31 -11.58
C GLU A 419 -18.64 -27.10 -11.12
N VAL A 420 -18.69 -25.98 -11.86
CA VAL A 420 -17.88 -24.79 -11.54
C VAL A 420 -18.43 -23.95 -10.38
N THR A 421 -19.76 -23.86 -10.26
CA THR A 421 -20.40 -22.99 -9.24
C THR A 421 -20.05 -23.40 -7.80
N PRO A 422 -20.03 -24.70 -7.44
CA PRO A 422 -19.57 -25.13 -6.12
C PRO A 422 -18.10 -24.80 -5.86
N CYS A 423 -17.21 -24.93 -6.85
CA CYS A 423 -15.79 -24.59 -6.69
C CYS A 423 -15.61 -23.09 -6.38
N ALA A 424 -16.30 -22.21 -7.11
CA ALA A 424 -16.27 -20.77 -6.85
C ALA A 424 -16.80 -20.42 -5.46
N ARG A 425 -17.87 -21.07 -5.02
CA ARG A 425 -18.41 -20.90 -3.66
C ARG A 425 -17.42 -21.36 -2.60
N ALA A 426 -16.75 -22.48 -2.82
CA ALA A 426 -15.75 -23.01 -1.90
C ALA A 426 -14.60 -22.02 -1.69
N VAL A 427 -14.14 -21.32 -2.74
CA VAL A 427 -13.13 -20.26 -2.59
C VAL A 427 -13.64 -19.13 -1.69
N ILE A 428 -14.85 -18.64 -1.92
CA ILE A 428 -15.44 -17.54 -1.15
C ILE A 428 -15.60 -17.94 0.33
N GLU A 429 -16.12 -19.14 0.59
CA GLU A 429 -16.29 -19.67 1.94
C GLU A 429 -14.95 -19.90 2.65
N ALA A 430 -13.95 -20.45 1.96
CA ALA A 430 -12.61 -20.67 2.50
C ALA A 430 -11.90 -19.34 2.80
N ALA A 431 -11.98 -18.36 1.90
CA ALA A 431 -11.38 -17.05 2.10
C ALA A 431 -12.06 -16.28 3.26
N ALA A 432 -13.38 -16.37 3.38
CA ALA A 432 -14.11 -15.78 4.51
C ALA A 432 -13.80 -16.46 5.86
N ALA A 433 -13.34 -17.71 5.84
CA ALA A 433 -12.95 -18.46 7.04
C ALA A 433 -11.50 -18.18 7.49
N LEU A 434 -10.71 -17.42 6.72
CA LEU A 434 -9.33 -17.10 7.08
C LEU A 434 -9.27 -16.30 8.39
N PRO A 435 -8.31 -16.62 9.29
CA PRO A 435 -8.13 -15.89 10.52
C PRO A 435 -7.79 -14.42 10.22
N GLN A 436 -8.34 -13.49 11.00
CA GLN A 436 -8.02 -12.07 10.90
C GLN A 436 -7.10 -11.64 12.06
N PRO A 437 -5.96 -10.97 11.80
CA PRO A 437 -5.42 -10.64 10.47
C PRO A 437 -4.96 -11.89 9.71
N CYS A 438 -5.23 -11.96 8.41
CA CYS A 438 -4.70 -13.02 7.55
C CYS A 438 -3.18 -13.01 7.63
N VAL A 439 -2.52 -14.13 7.97
CA VAL A 439 -1.05 -14.27 7.94
C VAL A 439 -0.69 -15.24 6.82
N PRO A 440 -0.32 -14.79 5.61
CA PRO A 440 -0.15 -15.63 4.41
C PRO A 440 0.85 -16.78 4.54
N HIS A 441 1.72 -16.76 5.56
CA HIS A 441 2.69 -17.82 5.84
C HIS A 441 2.13 -18.95 6.73
N ASP A 442 0.90 -18.80 7.25
CA ASP A 442 0.16 -19.90 7.87
C ASP A 442 -0.38 -20.84 6.79
N HIS A 443 0.52 -21.56 6.11
CA HIS A 443 0.20 -22.37 4.93
C HIS A 443 -1.00 -23.32 5.16
N ALA A 444 -1.18 -23.84 6.37
CA ALA A 444 -2.32 -24.71 6.71
C ALA A 444 -3.67 -23.98 6.69
N ALA A 445 -3.70 -22.70 7.05
CA ALA A 445 -4.92 -21.88 6.97
C ALA A 445 -5.28 -21.53 5.52
N PHE A 446 -4.29 -21.42 4.63
CA PHE A 446 -4.47 -21.01 3.23
C PHE A 446 -4.61 -22.17 2.24
N GLU A 447 -4.22 -23.39 2.61
CA GLU A 447 -4.36 -24.60 1.79
C GLU A 447 -5.79 -24.77 1.22
N PRO A 448 -6.88 -24.62 2.00
CA PRO A 448 -8.24 -24.76 1.45
C PRO A 448 -8.60 -23.69 0.42
N VAL A 449 -8.04 -22.48 0.57
CA VAL A 449 -8.23 -21.40 -0.41
C VAL A 449 -7.51 -21.77 -1.69
N GLN A 450 -6.21 -22.10 -1.61
CA GLN A 450 -5.37 -22.44 -2.76
C GLN A 450 -5.94 -23.61 -3.56
N ASP A 451 -6.37 -24.69 -2.90
CA ASP A 451 -6.96 -25.87 -3.55
C ASP A 451 -8.26 -25.52 -4.30
N ALA A 452 -9.09 -24.64 -3.73
CA ALA A 452 -10.32 -24.21 -4.35
C ALA A 452 -10.05 -23.26 -5.54
N GLU A 453 -9.05 -22.38 -5.42
CA GLU A 453 -8.64 -21.49 -6.50
C GLU A 453 -8.08 -22.26 -7.70
N GLU A 454 -7.26 -23.27 -7.46
CA GLU A 454 -6.69 -24.11 -8.51
C GLU A 454 -7.80 -24.77 -9.35
N GLN A 455 -8.86 -25.25 -8.69
CA GLN A 455 -10.02 -25.80 -9.38
C GLN A 455 -10.74 -24.76 -10.25
N VAL A 456 -10.96 -23.55 -9.73
CA VAL A 456 -11.62 -22.47 -10.50
C VAL A 456 -10.75 -22.03 -11.67
N ARG A 457 -9.43 -21.93 -11.49
CA ARG A 457 -8.47 -21.61 -12.55
C ARG A 457 -8.41 -22.69 -13.63
N ALA A 458 -8.44 -23.96 -13.25
CA ALA A 458 -8.49 -25.07 -14.21
C ALA A 458 -9.75 -25.01 -15.08
N TRP A 459 -10.90 -24.67 -14.50
CA TRP A 459 -12.13 -24.41 -15.25
C TRP A 459 -12.01 -23.19 -16.16
N PHE A 460 -11.44 -22.10 -15.69
CA PHE A 460 -11.18 -20.91 -16.51
C PHE A 460 -10.33 -21.27 -17.74
N ASP A 461 -9.24 -22.00 -17.56
CA ASP A 461 -8.36 -22.43 -18.65
C ASP A 461 -9.10 -23.34 -19.65
N TYR A 462 -9.87 -24.30 -19.16
CA TYR A 462 -10.67 -25.19 -19.99
C TYR A 462 -11.73 -24.44 -20.82
N LEU A 463 -12.38 -23.45 -20.22
CA LEU A 463 -13.52 -22.75 -20.82
C LEU A 463 -13.12 -21.60 -21.74
N CYS A 464 -12.06 -20.86 -21.39
CA CYS A 464 -11.73 -19.56 -21.98
C CYS A 464 -10.36 -19.53 -22.68
N CYS A 465 -9.44 -20.45 -22.35
CA CYS A 465 -8.06 -20.45 -22.87
C CYS A 465 -7.78 -21.58 -23.87
N ALA A 466 -8.59 -22.64 -23.89
CA ALA A 466 -8.43 -23.72 -24.86
C ALA A 466 -8.87 -23.25 -26.27
N ASP A 467 -8.03 -23.51 -27.29
CA ASP A 467 -8.46 -23.35 -28.68
C ASP A 467 -9.75 -24.16 -28.90
N PRO A 468 -10.80 -23.60 -29.53
CA PRO A 468 -12.01 -24.36 -29.79
C PRO A 468 -11.62 -25.61 -30.60
N PRO A 469 -12.16 -26.80 -30.29
CA PRO A 469 -11.83 -28.00 -31.04
C PRO A 469 -12.05 -27.72 -32.52
N SER A 470 -11.07 -28.09 -33.34
CA SER A 470 -11.12 -27.87 -34.79
C SER A 470 -12.49 -28.32 -35.29
N ARG A 471 -13.26 -27.41 -35.92
CA ARG A 471 -14.48 -27.76 -36.64
C ARG A 471 -14.12 -28.70 -37.78
N THR A 472 -13.94 -29.99 -37.49
CA THR A 472 -14.00 -31.04 -38.50
C THR A 472 -15.47 -31.17 -38.86
N GLY A 473 -15.89 -30.36 -39.83
CA GLY A 473 -17.13 -30.62 -40.54
C GLY A 473 -17.05 -31.98 -41.21
N ARG A 474 -18.03 -32.83 -40.96
CA ARG A 474 -18.87 -33.39 -42.03
C ARG A 474 -20.03 -34.18 -41.46
N ASN A 475 -21.22 -33.74 -41.87
CA ASN A 475 -22.37 -34.60 -42.10
C ASN A 475 -21.94 -35.98 -42.62
N THR A 476 -22.40 -37.03 -41.96
CA THR A 476 -22.99 -38.16 -42.68
C THR A 476 -24.18 -38.67 -41.87
N LEU A 477 -25.36 -38.42 -42.41
CA LEU A 477 -26.50 -39.32 -42.29
C LEU A 477 -26.05 -40.77 -42.46
N ASN A 478 -26.46 -41.63 -41.55
CA ASN A 478 -27.18 -42.87 -41.84
C ASN A 478 -27.94 -43.34 -40.60
#